data_AF-A0AAE6I7Y3-F1
#
_entry.id   AF-A0AAE6I7Y3-F1
#
_cell.length_a   1.000
_cell.length_b   1.000
_cell.length_c   1.000
_cell.angle_alpha   90.00
_cell.angle_beta   90.00
_cell.angle_gamma   90.00
#
_symmetry.space_group_name_H-M   'P 1'
#
loop_
_entity.id
_entity.type
_entity.pdbx_description
1 polymer ?
#
loop_
_entity_poly.entity_id
_entity_poly.type
_entity_poly.pdbx_seq_one_letter_code
_entity_poly.pdbx_strand_id
1 'polypeptide(L)' 'MVSLDDLNDYFNINIENQDCDTINGFLIDLLGRISMSAEEKNIGYKNFTFKIEEIKEKRIEKIKFYDQKEV' A
#
# COMPACT_ATOMS: atom_id res chain seq x y z
N MET A 1 -5.93 -11.89 0.36
CA MET A 1 -5.93 -10.42 0.28
C MET A 1 -5.72 -9.94 1.70
N VAL A 2 -4.85 -8.95 1.93
CA VAL A 2 -4.62 -8.39 3.27
C VAL A 2 -5.56 -7.21 3.44
N SER A 3 -6.35 -7.20 4.51
CA SER A 3 -7.22 -6.07 4.83
C SER A 3 -6.41 -4.90 5.41
N LEU A 4 -6.98 -3.70 5.42
CA LEU A 4 -6.38 -2.57 6.12
C LEU A 4 -6.36 -2.79 7.63
N ASP A 5 -7.37 -3.46 8.19
CA ASP A 5 -7.41 -3.82 9.61
C ASP A 5 -6.27 -4.79 9.98
N ASP A 6 -6.05 -5.85 9.20
CA ASP A 6 -4.92 -6.77 9.42
C ASP A 6 -3.57 -6.03 9.39
N LEU A 7 -3.44 -5.06 8.47
CA LEU A 7 -2.22 -4.26 8.33
C LEU A 7 -2.03 -3.33 9.53
N ASN A 8 -3.10 -2.66 9.95
CA ASN A 8 -3.15 -1.77 11.10
C ASN A 8 -2.77 -2.53 12.38
N ASP A 9 -3.37 -3.71 12.60
CA ASP A 9 -3.09 -4.56 13.76
C ASP A 9 -1.65 -5.08 13.74
N TYR A 10 -1.17 -5.55 12.58
CA TYR A 10 0.16 -6.14 12.47
C TYR A 10 1.30 -5.11 12.67
N PHE A 11 1.16 -3.92 12.07
CA PHE A 11 2.17 -2.87 12.17
C PHE A 11 1.92 -1.87 13.29
N ASN A 12 0.79 -2.00 14.01
CA ASN A 12 0.31 -1.05 15.03
C ASN A 12 0.25 0.38 14.47
N ILE A 13 -0.41 0.53 13.32
CA ILE A 13 -0.64 1.79 12.59
C ILE A 13 -2.14 2.04 12.44
N ASN A 14 -2.53 3.22 11.95
CA ASN A 14 -3.94 3.59 11.75
C ASN A 14 -4.16 4.19 10.35
N ILE A 15 -4.29 3.31 9.36
CA ILE A 15 -4.72 3.65 8.00
C ILE A 15 -6.22 3.53 7.93
N GLU A 16 -6.87 4.64 7.56
CA GLU A 16 -8.32 4.73 7.39
C GLU A 16 -8.62 5.03 5.92
N ASN A 17 -9.57 4.30 5.33
CA ASN A 17 -10.09 4.56 4.00
C ASN A 17 -11.58 4.15 3.96
N GLN A 18 -12.45 5.01 3.40
CA GLN A 18 -13.90 4.78 3.38
C GLN A 18 -14.37 3.92 2.20
N ASP A 19 -13.58 3.87 1.14
CA ASP A 19 -13.95 3.27 -0.14
C ASP A 19 -13.29 1.90 -0.35
N CYS A 20 -12.27 1.55 0.45
CA CYS A 20 -11.44 0.38 0.27
C CYS A 20 -11.09 -0.32 1.59
N ASP A 21 -11.34 -1.63 1.66
CA ASP A 21 -11.03 -2.46 2.84
C ASP A 21 -9.67 -3.18 2.75
N THR A 22 -9.00 -3.15 1.59
CA THR A 22 -7.77 -3.94 1.35
C THR A 22 -6.59 -3.06 0.98
N ILE A 23 -5.37 -3.54 1.28
CA ILE A 23 -4.14 -2.83 0.90
C ILE A 23 -4.06 -2.60 -0.62
N ASN A 24 -4.53 -3.53 -1.45
CA ASN A 24 -4.54 -3.34 -2.90
C ASN A 24 -5.50 -2.23 -3.33
N GLY A 25 -6.72 -2.24 -2.79
CA GLY A 25 -7.70 -1.19 -3.06
C GLY A 25 -7.13 0.18 -2.69
N PHE A 26 -6.60 0.27 -1.47
CA PHE A 26 -5.97 1.48 -0.94
C PHE A 26 -4.82 2.00 -1.81
N LEU A 27 -3.89 1.13 -2.23
CA LEU A 27 -2.75 1.57 -3.06
C LEU A 27 -3.18 1.97 -4.47
N ILE A 28 -4.17 1.30 -5.05
CA ILE A 28 -4.71 1.68 -6.37
C ILE A 28 -5.45 3.01 -6.28
N ASP A 29 -6.21 3.23 -5.21
CA ASP A 29 -6.91 4.48 -4.91
C ASP A 29 -5.92 5.66 -4.78
N LEU A 30 -4.85 5.49 -4.00
CA LEU A 30 -3.78 6.48 -3.87
C LEU A 30 -3.09 6.81 -5.20
N LEU A 31 -2.92 5.82 -6.08
CA LEU A 31 -2.32 6.01 -7.40
C LEU A 31 -3.27 6.65 -8.42
N GLY A 32 -4.59 6.55 -8.20
CA GLY A 32 -5.63 6.96 -9.15
C GLY A 32 -5.67 6.15 -10.46
N ARG A 33 -4.80 5.14 -10.61
CA ARG A 33 -4.72 4.27 -11.80
C ARG A 33 -4.05 2.92 -11.46
N ILE A 34 -4.41 1.88 -12.20
CA ILE A 34 -3.82 0.54 -12.05
C ILE A 34 -2.51 0.36 -12.83
N SER A 35 -2.32 1.16 -13.89
CA SER A 35 -1.16 1.08 -14.77
C SER A 35 0.02 1.77 -14.12
N MET A 36 0.90 1.00 -13.51
CA MET A 36 2.13 1.51 -12.91
C MET A 36 3.31 1.38 -13.86
N SER A 37 4.00 2.48 -14.13
CA SER A 37 5.35 2.44 -14.68
C SER A 37 6.35 1.92 -13.64
N ALA A 38 7.53 1.47 -14.08
CA ALA A 38 8.57 0.98 -13.17
C ALA A 38 9.04 2.05 -12.15
N GLU A 39 8.87 3.33 -12.48
CA GLU A 39 9.22 4.49 -11.64
C GLU A 39 8.18 4.74 -10.53
N GLU A 40 6.93 4.28 -10.69
CA GLU A 40 5.82 4.50 -9.75
C GLU A 40 5.73 3.48 -8.62
N LYS A 41 6.77 2.66 -8.42
CA LYS A 41 6.74 1.56 -7.46
C LYS A 41 6.80 1.98 -6.00
N ASN A 42 7.07 3.25 -5.68
CA ASN A 42 7.13 3.74 -4.31
C ASN A 42 5.99 4.74 -4.07
N ILE A 43 5.09 4.39 -3.17
CA ILE A 43 3.90 5.18 -2.83
C ILE A 43 4.07 5.69 -1.39
N GLY A 44 4.18 7.01 -1.24
CA GLY A 44 4.23 7.66 0.07
C GLY A 44 2.83 7.92 0.61
N TYR A 45 2.59 7.63 1.88
CA TYR A 45 1.37 7.99 2.60
C TYR A 45 1.70 8.32 4.05
N LYS A 46 1.44 9.56 4.47
CA LYS A 46 1.86 10.08 5.78
C LYS A 46 3.37 9.80 6.01
N ASN A 47 3.70 9.05 7.05
CA ASN A 47 5.05 8.66 7.46
C ASN A 47 5.40 7.23 7.00
N PHE A 48 4.65 6.69 6.03
CA PHE A 48 4.84 5.34 5.50
C PHE A 48 5.19 5.39 4.03
N THR A 49 6.00 4.42 3.59
CA THR A 49 6.24 4.16 2.17
C THR A 49 5.89 2.72 1.83
N PHE A 50 5.06 2.55 0.82
CA PHE A 50 4.73 1.26 0.23
C PHE A 50 5.54 1.09 -1.06
N LYS A 51 6.38 0.07 -1.10
CA LYS A 51 7.11 -0.29 -2.30
C LYS A 51 6.53 -1.55 -2.93
N ILE A 52 6.04 -1.42 -4.16
CA ILE A 52 5.50 -2.54 -4.92
C ILE A 52 6.64 -3.32 -5.56
N GLU A 53 6.83 -4.54 -5.10
CA GLU A 53 7.92 -5.42 -5.55
C GLU A 53 7.45 -6.33 -6.69
N GLU A 54 6.18 -6.77 -6.68
CA GLU A 54 5.64 -7.69 -7.67
C GLU A 54 4.19 -7.35 -8.07
N ILE A 55 3.94 -7.34 -9.38
CA ILE A 55 2.61 -7.23 -9.99
C ILE A 55 2.44 -8.41 -10.93
N LYS A 56 1.31 -9.11 -10.80
CA LYS A 56 0.93 -10.22 -11.67
C LYS A 56 -0.52 -10.05 -12.12
N GLU A 57 -0.78 -10.17 -13.42
CA GLU A 57 -2.14 -10.07 -13.97
C GLU A 57 -2.93 -8.83 -13.48
N LYS A 58 -2.26 -7.66 -13.47
CA LYS A 58 -2.81 -6.37 -12.99
C LYS A 58 -3.10 -6.31 -11.48
N ARG A 59 -2.62 -7.27 -10.70
CA ARG A 59 -2.76 -7.32 -9.25
C ARG A 59 -1.40 -7.15 -8.58
N ILE A 60 -1.36 -6.32 -7.54
CA ILE A 60 -0.19 -6.22 -6.67
C ILE A 60 -0.15 -7.48 -5.80
N GLU A 61 0.93 -8.25 -5.91
CA GLU A 61 1.13 -9.52 -5.20
C GLU A 61 2.09 -9.37 -4.02
N LYS A 62 3.05 -8.43 -4.12
CA LYS A 62 4.06 -8.23 -3.07
C LYS A 62 4.38 -6.76 -2.86
N ILE A 63 4.34 -6.37 -1.59
CA ILE A 63 4.62 -5.01 -1.13
C ILE A 63 5.66 -5.08 -0.01
N LYS A 64 6.60 -4.14 0.01
CA LYS A 64 7.41 -3.82 1.18
C LYS A 64 6.85 -2.56 1.83
N PHE A 65 6.64 -2.64 3.12
CA PHE A 65 6.23 -1.52 3.94
C PHE A 65 7.43 -0.96 4.67
N TYR A 66 7.59 0.37 4.64
CA TYR A 66 8.60 1.10 5.37
C TYR A 66 7.92 2.13 6.26
N ASP A 67 8.14 2.03 7.56
CA ASP A 67 7.75 3.05 8.52
C ASP A 67 8.90 4.03 8.72
N GLN A 68 8.66 5.31 8.45
CA GLN A 68 9.64 6.39 8.64
C GLN A 68 9.61 6.88 10.09
N LYS A 69 9.78 5.96 11.05
CA LYS A 69 10.03 6.38 12.43
C LYS A 69 11.38 7.11 12.46
N GLU A 70 11.37 8.36 12.88
CA GLU A 70 12.59 9.03 13.33
C GLU A 70 13.16 8.22 14.51
N VAL A 71 14.44 7.86 14.42
CA VAL A 71 15.19 7.12 15.44
C VAL A 71 15.55 8.06 16.58
#